data_AF-A0A4Y2QQN8-F1
#
_entry.id   AF-A0A4Y2QQN8-F1
#
_cell.length_a   1.000
_cell.length_b   1.000
_cell.length_c   1.000
_cell.angle_alpha   90.00
_cell.angle_beta   90.00
_cell.angle_gamma   90.00
#
_symmetry.space_group_name_H-M   'P 1'
#
loop_
_entity.id
_entity.type
_entity.pdbx_description
1 polymer ?
#
loop_
_entity_poly.entity_id
_entity_poly.type
_entity_poly.pdbx_seq_one_letter_code
_entity_poly.pdbx_strand_id
1 'polypeptide(L)' 'MPWPPRSPDLTPCDFFLRGYVKDKVYVPPMPTKLQALQERITDAVTDIDGNMVLNVWTELDYRWDVCRVTKNAHFEHL' A
#
# COMPACT_ATOMS: atom_id res chain seq x y z
N MET A 1 -20.04 1.71 -0.79
CA MET A 1 -20.03 2.02 0.66
C MET A 1 -19.28 3.33 0.86
N PRO A 2 -19.74 4.26 1.71
CA PRO A 2 -19.02 5.50 1.97
C PRO A 2 -17.74 5.21 2.76
N TRP A 3 -16.62 5.80 2.33
CA TRP A 3 -15.35 5.70 3.04
C TRP A 3 -15.34 6.63 4.25
N PRO A 4 -14.91 6.18 5.44
CA PRO A 4 -14.79 7.07 6.58
C PRO A 4 -13.66 8.08 6.33
N PRO A 5 -13.84 9.37 6.69
CA PRO A 5 -12.78 10.38 6.56
C PRO A 5 -11.56 9.97 7.40
N ARG A 6 -10.35 10.18 6.86
CA ARG A 6 -9.05 9.85 7.51
C ARG A 6 -8.86 8.35 7.80
N SER A 7 -9.15 7.50 6.82
CA SER A 7 -8.90 6.05 6.92
C SER A 7 -7.76 5.58 6.01
N PRO A 8 -6.51 6.05 6.20
CA PRO A 8 -5.37 5.53 5.43
C PRO A 8 -5.17 4.03 5.66
N ASP A 9 -5.57 3.52 6.83
CA ASP A 9 -5.51 2.09 7.16
C ASP A 9 -6.45 1.26 6.30
N LEU A 10 -7.52 1.83 5.77
CA LEU A 10 -8.45 1.11 4.91
C LEU A 10 -8.04 1.19 3.45
N THR A 11 -7.11 2.06 3.04
CA THR A 11 -6.81 2.26 1.61
C THR A 11 -5.61 1.40 1.21
N PRO A 12 -5.77 0.37 0.34
CA PRO A 12 -4.64 -0.47 -0.09
C PRO A 12 -3.48 0.31 -0.70
N CYS A 13 -3.79 1.41 -1.41
CA CYS A 13 -2.77 2.28 -1.95
C CYS A 13 -1.91 2.96 -0.87
N ASP A 14 -2.52 3.34 0.25
CA ASP A 14 -1.85 4.08 1.32
C ASP A 14 -1.05 3.14 2.23
N PHE A 15 -1.61 1.99 2.63
CA PHE A 15 -0.94 1.08 3.55
C PHE A 15 0.02 0.09 2.88
N PHE A 16 -0.19 -0.25 1.61
CA PHE A 16 0.65 -1.22 0.90
C PHE A 16 1.42 -0.58 -0.25
N LEU A 17 0.72 -0.12 -1.30
CA LEU A 17 1.35 0.24 -2.58
C LEU A 17 2.41 1.33 -2.42
N ARG A 18 2.09 2.37 -1.64
CA ARG A 18 3.00 3.50 -1.39
C ARG A 18 4.30 3.05 -0.71
N GLY A 19 4.21 2.16 0.28
CA GLY A 19 5.38 1.59 0.95
C GLY A 19 6.19 0.73 0.00
N TYR A 20 5.53 -0.23 -0.67
CA TYR A 20 6.16 -1.16 -1.60
C TYR A 20 6.93 -0.47 -2.73
N VAL A 21 6.28 0.49 -3.41
CA VAL A 21 6.90 1.23 -4.51
C VAL A 21 8.07 2.06 -4.00
N LYS A 22 7.95 2.70 -2.84
CA LYS A 22 9.04 3.49 -2.26
C LYS A 22 10.26 2.59 -1.98
N ASP A 23 10.06 1.44 -1.37
CA ASP A 23 11.15 0.53 -1.02
C ASP A 23 11.89 0.00 -2.26
N LYS A 24 11.18 -0.20 -3.37
CA LYS A 24 11.76 -0.66 -4.65
C LYS A 24 12.42 0.46 -5.45
N VAL A 25 11.85 1.66 -5.43
CA VAL A 25 12.35 2.79 -6.25
C VAL A 25 13.64 3.38 -5.67
N TYR A 26 13.73 3.50 -4.34
CA TYR A 26 14.83 4.17 -3.64
C TYR A 26 16.00 3.24 -3.29
N VAL A 27 16.11 2.07 -3.92
CA VAL A 27 17.26 1.16 -3.78
C VAL A 27 18.53 1.79 -4.39
N PRO A 28 19.68 1.80 -3.68
CA PRO A 28 20.95 2.28 -4.22
C PRO A 28 21.42 1.46 -5.43
N PRO A 29 22.06 2.11 -6.44
CA PRO A 29 22.33 3.54 -6.53
C PRO A 29 21.05 4.33 -6.85
N MET A 30 20.95 5.55 -6.32
CA MET A 30 19.79 6.43 -6.51
C MET A 30 19.65 6.81 -8.00
N PRO A 31 18.43 6.80 -8.60
CA PRO A 31 18.27 7.24 -9.97
C PRO A 31 18.52 8.74 -10.06
N THR A 32 19.41 9.15 -10.96
CA THR A 32 19.79 10.56 -11.17
C THR A 32 19.04 11.22 -12.32
N LYS A 33 18.21 10.47 -13.03
CA LYS A 33 17.42 10.92 -14.19
C LYS A 33 15.95 10.58 -14.00
N LEU A 34 15.08 11.45 -14.51
CA LEU A 34 13.63 11.25 -14.48
C LEU A 34 13.21 9.94 -15.17
N GLN A 35 13.82 9.62 -16.31
CA GLN A 35 13.53 8.38 -17.03
C GLN A 35 13.84 7.13 -16.18
N ALA A 36 15.00 7.09 -15.53
CA ALA A 36 15.36 5.97 -14.66
C ALA A 36 14.42 5.84 -13.45
N LEU A 37 13.90 6.97 -12.96
CA LEU A 37 12.87 6.96 -11.91
C LEU A 37 11.54 6.39 -12.42
N GLN A 38 11.10 6.78 -13.63
CA GLN A 38 9.88 6.27 -14.26
C GLN A 38 9.96 4.77 -14.55
N GLU A 39 11.11 4.30 -15.04
CA GLU A 39 11.40 2.88 -15.28
C GLU A 39 11.28 2.09 -13.97
N ARG A 40 11.96 2.53 -12.89
CA ARG A 40 11.86 1.86 -11.58
C ARG A 40 10.46 1.83 -10.99
N ILE A 41 9.68 2.90 -11.16
CA ILE A 41 8.28 2.92 -10.70
C ILE A 41 7.47 1.90 -11.49
N THR A 42 7.65 1.84 -12.81
CA THR A 42 6.98 0.87 -13.68
C THR A 42 7.36 -0.55 -13.27
N ASP A 43 8.65 -0.83 -13.12
CA ASP A 43 9.17 -2.13 -12.72
C ASP A 43 8.60 -2.56 -11.37
N ALA A 44 8.62 -1.67 -10.37
CA ALA A 44 8.08 -1.93 -9.04
C ALA A 44 6.58 -2.27 -9.08
N VAL A 45 5.79 -1.61 -9.94
CA VAL A 45 4.36 -1.91 -10.07
C VAL A 45 4.14 -3.23 -10.82
N THR A 46 4.93 -3.52 -11.86
CA THR A 46 4.83 -4.78 -12.62
C THR A 46 5.31 -6.00 -11.84
N ASP A 47 6.15 -5.81 -10.84
CA ASP A 47 6.66 -6.85 -9.94
C ASP A 47 5.61 -7.29 -8.90
N ILE A 48 4.48 -6.56 -8.78
CA ILE A 48 3.38 -6.96 -7.90
C ILE A 48 2.66 -8.16 -8.50
N ASP A 49 2.86 -9.32 -7.90
CA ASP A 49 2.22 -10.56 -8.32
C ASP A 49 0.81 -10.76 -7.74
N GLY A 50 0.09 -11.76 -8.26
CA GLY A 50 -1.27 -12.07 -7.83
C GLY A 50 -1.39 -12.49 -6.35
N ASN A 51 -0.38 -13.14 -5.77
CA ASN A 51 -0.38 -13.51 -4.36
C ASN A 51 -0.23 -12.28 -3.46
N MET A 52 0.60 -11.32 -3.85
CA MET A 52 0.68 -10.03 -3.15
C MET A 52 -0.68 -9.32 -3.15
N VAL A 53 -1.36 -9.29 -4.30
CA VAL A 53 -2.71 -8.71 -4.40
C VAL A 53 -3.70 -9.45 -3.50
N LEU A 54 -3.69 -10.79 -3.49
CA LEU A 54 -4.54 -11.59 -2.61
C LEU A 54 -4.28 -11.28 -1.12
N ASN A 55 -3.01 -11.18 -0.72
CA ASN A 55 -2.64 -10.84 0.66
C ASN A 55 -3.16 -9.45 1.06
N VAL A 56 -3.07 -8.47 0.15
CA VAL A 56 -3.60 -7.12 0.37
C VAL A 56 -5.12 -7.14 0.55
N TRP A 57 -5.84 -7.98 -0.21
CA TRP A 57 -7.28 -8.15 -0.02
C TRP A 57 -7.63 -8.80 1.32
N THR A 58 -6.88 -9.83 1.73
CA THR A 58 -7.08 -10.47 3.04
C THR A 58 -6.80 -9.50 4.19
N GLU A 59 -5.73 -8.72 4.09
CA GLU A 59 -5.40 -7.69 5.07
C GLU A 59 -6.47 -6.60 5.11
N LEU A 60 -6.99 -6.18 3.96
CA LEU A 60 -8.08 -5.21 3.90
C LEU A 60 -9.36 -5.72 4.60
N ASP A 61 -9.72 -6.98 4.38
CA ASP A 61 -10.88 -7.61 5.02
C ASP A 61 -10.70 -7.67 6.55
N TYR A 62 -9.51 -8.07 6.99
CA TYR A 62 -9.14 -8.04 8.41
C TYR A 62 -9.25 -6.64 9.01
N ARG A 63 -8.71 -5.62 8.35
CA ARG A 63 -8.79 -4.22 8.80
C ARG A 63 -10.22 -3.71 8.84
N TRP A 64 -11.05 -4.10 7.87
CA TRP A 64 -12.46 -3.76 7.85
C TRP A 64 -13.19 -4.34 9.06
N ASP A 65 -12.93 -5.61 9.37
CA ASP A 65 -13.48 -6.30 10.54
C ASP A 65 -13.05 -5.63 11.85
N VAL A 66 -11.78 -5.26 11.96
CA VAL A 66 -11.22 -4.55 13.11
C VAL A 66 -11.86 -3.17 13.27
N CYS A 67 -12.00 -2.38 12.21
CA CYS A 67 -12.71 -1.09 12.21
C CYS A 67 -14.18 -1.22 12.65
N ARG A 68 -14.87 -2.27 12.21
CA ARG A 68 -16.25 -2.55 12.61
C ARG A 68 -16.35 -2.81 14.12
N VAL A 69 -15.43 -3.60 14.67
CA VAL A 69 -15.44 -3.99 16.10
C VAL A 69 -15.19 -2.78 17.02
N THR A 70 -14.33 -1.85 16.64
CA THR A 70 -13.98 -0.70 17.49
C THR A 70 -14.73 0.59 17.20
N LYS A 71 -15.78 0.53 16.37
CA LYS A 71 -16.64 1.68 16.07
C LYS A 71 -15.86 2.90 15.53
N ASN A 72 -14.88 2.66 14.65
CA ASN A 72 -14.03 3.70 14.04
C ASN A 72 -13.03 4.39 15.00
N ALA A 73 -12.60 3.75 16.10
CA ALA A 73 -11.40 4.19 16.79
C ALA A 73 -10.18 3.98 15.87
N HIS A 74 -9.29 4.98 15.78
CA HIS A 74 -8.08 4.90 14.95
C HIS A 74 -7.17 3.76 15.42
N PHE A 75 -6.67 2.97 14.49
CA PHE A 75 -5.65 1.94 14.74
C PHE A 75 -4.42 2.22 13.90
N GLU A 76 -3.41 2.81 14.51
CA GLU A 76 -2.08 2.81 13.93
C GLU A 76 -1.30 1.64 14.53
N HIS A 77 -0.72 0.81 13.66
CA HIS A 77 0.14 -0.36 13.94
C HIS A 77 -0.52 -1.62 14.54
N LEU A 78 -0.56 -2.66 13.70
CA LEU A 78 -0.21 -4.03 14.10
C LEU A 78 1.21 -4.32 13.65
#